data_AF-A0A9E6JIZ9-F1
#
_entry.id   AF-A0A9E6JIZ9-F1
#
_cell.length_a   1.000
_cell.length_b   1.000
_cell.length_c   1.000
_cell.angle_alpha   90.00
_cell.angle_beta   90.00
_cell.angle_gamma   90.00
#
_symmetry.space_group_name_H-M   'P 1'
#
loop_
_entity.id
_entity.type
_entity.pdbx_description
1 polymer ?
#
loop_
_entity_poly.entity_id
_entity_poly.type
_entity_poly.pdbx_seq_one_letter_code
_entity_poly.pdbx_strand_id
1 'polypeptide(L)'
;MTRQRVRQAGILISFLLFPITIYYLSPYLIIQGITEGVISGSMLVFSLMFLSALFFGRLFCGWVCPAAGLQEACLAVKNKRIQGGNWIKWLIWVPWMGVITWLLLLFGFPHKLAFTYFTTHGISVAEPGAYIIYYGVLSLCVTLAFTA
;
A
#
# COMPACT_ATOMS: atom_id res chain seq x y z
N MET A 1 10.95 18.99 -17.67
CA MET A 1 9.48 19.15 -17.76
C MET A 1 8.75 17.81 -18.00
N THR A 2 9.12 17.02 -19.02
CA THR A 2 8.39 15.80 -19.44
C THR A 2 8.38 14.68 -18.38
N ARG A 3 9.54 14.35 -17.80
CA ARG A 3 9.66 13.27 -16.79
C ARG A 3 8.81 13.52 -15.53
N GLN A 4 8.70 14.76 -15.09
CA GLN A 4 7.94 15.12 -13.90
C GLN A 4 6.42 15.05 -14.15
N ARG A 5 5.97 15.43 -15.35
CA ARG A 5 4.57 15.25 -15.76
C ARG A 5 4.17 13.78 -15.86
N VAL A 6 5.04 12.93 -16.42
CA VAL A 6 4.77 11.47 -16.49
C VAL A 6 4.67 10.87 -15.08
N ARG A 7 5.56 11.26 -14.16
CA ARG A 7 5.50 10.83 -12.76
C ARG A 7 4.18 11.23 -12.09
N GLN A 8 3.77 12.50 -12.26
CA GLN A 8 2.52 13.01 -11.70
C GLN A 8 1.29 12.30 -12.29
N ALA A 9 1.29 12.03 -13.59
CA ALA A 9 0.24 11.27 -14.24
C ALA A 9 0.14 9.84 -13.68
N GLY A 10 1.28 9.15 -13.51
CA GLY A 10 1.31 7.80 -12.93
C GLY A 10 0.77 7.75 -11.50
N ILE A 11 1.18 8.71 -10.67
CA ILE A 11 0.69 8.84 -9.30
C ILE A 11 -0.82 9.15 -9.28
N LEU A 12 -1.31 10.03 -10.15
CA LEU A 12 -2.72 10.40 -10.22
C LEU A 12 -3.60 9.23 -10.69
N ILE A 13 -3.15 8.49 -11.70
CA ILE A 13 -3.82 7.26 -12.15
C ILE A 13 -3.87 6.25 -10.99
N SER A 14 -2.77 6.09 -10.25
CA SER A 14 -2.72 5.18 -9.11
C SER A 14 -3.67 5.59 -7.99
N PHE A 15 -3.78 6.89 -7.71
CA PHE A 15 -4.76 7.43 -6.76
C PHE A 15 -6.20 7.15 -7.21
N LEU A 16 -6.51 7.29 -8.50
CA LEU A 16 -7.83 6.99 -9.05
C LEU A 16 -8.16 5.49 -8.99
N LEU A 17 -7.14 4.62 -9.11
CA LEU A 17 -7.24 3.17 -8.97
C LEU A 17 -7.18 2.69 -7.50
N PHE A 18 -6.96 3.59 -6.54
CA PHE A 18 -6.89 3.25 -5.12
C PHE A 18 -8.10 2.46 -4.60
N PRO A 19 -9.37 2.82 -4.89
CA PRO A 19 -10.52 2.03 -4.43
C PRO A 19 -10.52 0.59 -4.94
N ILE A 20 -9.88 0.32 -6.09
CA ILE A 20 -9.81 -1.02 -6.65
C ILE A 20 -8.61 -1.79 -6.05
N THR A 21 -7.55 -1.10 -5.68
CA THR A 21 -6.26 -1.71 -5.25
C THR A 21 -6.05 -1.77 -3.74
N ILE A 22 -6.93 -1.16 -2.93
CA ILE A 22 -6.74 -1.04 -1.47
C ILE A 22 -6.57 -2.38 -0.75
N TYR A 23 -7.28 -3.46 -1.16
CA TYR A 23 -7.10 -4.77 -0.53
C TYR A 23 -5.77 -5.42 -0.91
N TYR A 24 -5.30 -5.23 -2.14
CA TYR A 24 -3.95 -5.66 -2.54
C TYR A 24 -2.85 -4.90 -1.79
N LEU A 25 -3.13 -3.67 -1.35
CA LEU A 25 -2.23 -2.85 -0.54
C LEU A 25 -2.47 -3.01 0.98
N SER A 26 -3.29 -3.98 1.40
CA SER A 26 -3.62 -4.20 2.81
C SER A 26 -2.69 -5.20 3.49
N PRO A 27 -1.96 -4.81 4.54
CA PRO A 27 -1.15 -5.75 5.34
C PRO A 27 -2.01 -6.82 6.03
N TYR A 28 -3.25 -6.51 6.39
CA TYR A 28 -4.14 -7.42 7.11
C TYR A 28 -4.40 -8.73 6.35
N LEU A 29 -4.56 -8.66 5.02
CA LEU A 29 -4.79 -9.83 4.17
C LEU A 29 -3.56 -10.73 4.01
N ILE A 30 -2.37 -10.23 4.34
CA ILE A 30 -1.15 -11.04 4.39
C ILE A 30 -1.16 -11.88 5.65
N ILE A 31 -1.49 -11.27 6.79
CA ILE A 31 -1.58 -11.96 8.08
C ILE A 31 -2.64 -13.07 7.99
N GLN A 32 -3.84 -12.72 7.54
CA GLN A 32 -4.94 -13.66 7.42
C GLN A 32 -4.63 -14.77 6.39
N GLY A 33 -4.05 -14.41 5.25
CA GLY A 33 -3.63 -15.38 4.24
C GLY A 33 -2.64 -16.40 4.79
N ILE A 34 -1.62 -15.96 5.54
CA ILE A 34 -0.64 -16.87 6.17
C ILE A 34 -1.32 -17.80 7.18
N THR A 35 -2.21 -17.28 8.03
CA THR A 35 -2.93 -18.12 9.01
C THR A 35 -3.83 -19.18 8.37
N GLU A 36 -4.36 -18.91 7.18
CA GLU A 36 -5.20 -19.85 6.42
C GLU A 36 -4.40 -20.72 5.43
N GLY A 37 -3.08 -20.54 5.36
CA GLY A 37 -2.21 -21.28 4.43
C GLY A 37 -2.36 -20.88 2.96
N VAL A 38 -2.82 -19.64 2.70
CA VAL A 38 -3.10 -19.09 1.38
C VAL A 38 -2.16 -17.92 1.03
N ILE A 39 -1.54 -17.99 -0.13
CA ILE A 39 -0.83 -16.88 -0.77
C ILE A 39 -1.89 -15.93 -1.32
N SER A 40 -2.12 -14.84 -0.59
CA SER A 40 -3.05 -13.78 -1.00
C SER A 40 -2.42 -12.86 -2.04
N GLY A 41 -3.25 -12.21 -2.87
CA GLY A 41 -2.77 -11.20 -3.83
C GLY A 41 -2.00 -10.06 -3.16
N SER A 42 -2.37 -9.69 -1.93
CA SER A 42 -1.65 -8.70 -1.14
C SER A 42 -0.21 -9.10 -0.82
N MET A 43 0.03 -10.38 -0.51
CA MET A 43 1.37 -10.91 -0.23
C MET A 43 2.28 -10.81 -1.46
N LEU A 44 1.73 -11.09 -2.65
CA LEU A 44 2.45 -10.94 -3.91
C LEU A 44 2.79 -9.47 -4.19
N VAL A 45 1.84 -8.56 -4.03
CA VAL A 45 2.06 -7.12 -4.25
C VAL A 45 3.10 -6.57 -3.28
N PHE A 46 3.03 -6.92 -1.99
CA PHE A 46 4.04 -6.52 -1.01
C PHE A 46 5.43 -7.12 -1.30
N SER A 47 5.48 -8.36 -1.78
CA SER A 47 6.75 -9.00 -2.19
C SER A 47 7.37 -8.28 -3.38
N LEU A 48 6.56 -7.92 -4.39
CA LEU A 48 7.01 -7.13 -5.54
C LEU A 48 7.44 -5.72 -5.12
N MET A 49 6.71 -5.08 -4.21
CA MET A 49 7.10 -3.80 -3.62
C MET A 49 8.43 -3.90 -2.88
N PHE A 50 8.66 -4.99 -2.13
CA PHE A 50 9.92 -5.23 -1.44
C PHE A 50 11.08 -5.37 -2.41
N LEU A 51 10.92 -6.23 -3.44
CA LEU A 51 11.93 -6.45 -4.47
C LEU A 51 12.22 -5.15 -5.24
N SER A 52 11.17 -4.43 -5.64
CA SER A 52 11.30 -3.11 -6.26
C SER A 52 12.08 -2.15 -5.36
N ALA A 53 11.83 -2.17 -4.05
CA ALA A 53 12.54 -1.33 -3.10
C ALA A 53 14.01 -1.72 -2.92
N LEU A 54 14.33 -3.01 -3.02
CA LEU A 54 15.70 -3.51 -2.93
C LEU A 54 16.57 -3.06 -4.12
N PHE A 55 16.03 -3.14 -5.34
CA PHE A 55 16.77 -2.80 -6.57
C PHE A 55 16.67 -1.32 -6.97
N PHE A 56 15.51 -0.71 -6.79
CA PHE A 56 15.19 0.64 -7.30
C PHE A 56 14.81 1.64 -6.20
N GLY A 57 14.83 1.23 -4.93
CA GLY A 57 14.57 2.12 -3.79
C GLY A 57 13.12 2.62 -3.74
N ARG A 58 12.92 3.94 -3.86
CA ARG A 58 11.60 4.57 -3.69
C ARG A 58 10.79 4.65 -4.99
N LEU A 59 11.08 3.79 -5.96
CA LEU A 59 10.44 3.86 -7.28
C LEU A 59 8.93 3.66 -7.18
N PHE A 60 8.48 2.64 -6.42
CA PHE A 60 7.04 2.42 -6.19
C PHE A 60 6.37 3.64 -5.54
N CYS A 61 6.89 4.10 -4.41
CA CYS A 61 6.32 5.24 -3.68
C CYS A 61 6.35 6.54 -4.48
N GLY A 62 7.32 6.70 -5.38
CA GLY A 62 7.48 7.91 -6.19
C GLY A 62 6.74 7.92 -7.53
N TRP A 63 6.14 6.80 -7.96
CA TRP A 63 5.52 6.67 -9.29
C TRP A 63 4.14 5.99 -9.28
N VAL A 64 3.89 5.06 -8.36
CA VAL A 64 2.73 4.16 -8.39
C VAL A 64 1.93 4.19 -7.08
N CYS A 65 2.44 4.81 -6.02
CA CYS A 65 1.75 4.79 -4.74
C CYS A 65 0.54 5.75 -4.72
N PRO A 66 -0.68 5.25 -4.43
CA PRO A 66 -1.88 6.09 -4.33
C PRO A 66 -1.81 7.12 -3.20
N ALA A 67 -1.16 6.77 -2.07
CA ALA A 67 -0.96 7.69 -0.96
C ALA A 67 -0.05 8.88 -1.34
N ALA A 68 0.89 8.69 -2.27
CA ALA A 68 1.69 9.79 -2.81
C ALA A 68 0.82 10.77 -3.61
N GLY A 69 -0.19 10.27 -4.32
CA GLY A 69 -1.13 11.12 -5.08
C GLY A 69 -2.03 11.94 -4.18
N LEU A 70 -2.50 11.34 -3.09
CA LEU A 70 -3.25 12.07 -2.08
C LEU A 70 -2.38 13.14 -1.40
N GLN A 71 -1.13 12.84 -1.07
CA GLN A 71 -0.21 13.82 -0.49
C GLN A 71 0.13 14.95 -1.47
N GLU A 72 0.28 14.68 -2.77
CA GLU A 72 0.46 15.70 -3.79
C GLU A 72 -0.79 16.58 -3.96
N ALA A 73 -1.99 16.02 -3.84
CA ALA A 73 -3.23 16.79 -3.79
C ALA A 73 -3.31 17.66 -2.52
N CYS A 74 -2.94 17.14 -1.36
CA CYS A 74 -2.88 17.91 -0.12
C CYS A 74 -1.85 19.05 -0.18
N LEU A 75 -0.73 18.87 -0.88
CA LEU A 75 0.28 19.91 -1.11
C LEU A 75 -0.26 21.12 -1.88
N ALA A 76 -1.26 20.93 -2.74
CA ALA A 76 -1.94 22.04 -3.42
C ALA A 76 -2.75 22.91 -2.45
N VAL A 77 -3.24 22.32 -1.35
CA VAL A 77 -3.99 23.03 -0.29
C VAL A 77 -3.05 23.60 0.77
N LYS A 78 -2.07 22.80 1.21
CA LYS A 78 -1.06 23.15 2.19
C LYS A 78 0.29 23.27 1.48
N ASN A 79 0.69 24.49 1.14
CA ASN A 79 1.94 24.79 0.43
C ASN A 79 3.19 24.63 1.32
N LYS A 80 3.27 23.53 2.07
CA LYS A 80 4.38 23.15 2.93
C LYS A 80 4.87 21.78 2.52
N ARG A 81 6.08 21.73 1.97
CA ARG A 81 6.76 20.46 1.68
C ARG A 81 7.35 19.91 2.97
N ILE A 82 6.88 18.73 3.38
CA ILE A 82 7.50 18.00 4.49
C ILE A 82 8.83 17.46 3.99
N GLN A 83 9.94 17.96 4.54
CA GLN A 83 11.29 17.47 4.25
C GLN A 83 11.74 16.56 5.39
N GLY A 84 12.03 15.29 5.11
CA GLY A 84 12.52 14.33 6.11
C GLY A 84 11.76 13.00 6.12
N GLY A 85 11.99 12.16 7.13
CA GLY A 85 11.28 10.89 7.32
C GLY A 85 11.95 9.65 6.71
N ASN A 86 13.22 9.74 6.30
CA ASN A 86 13.93 8.59 5.70
C ASN A 86 14.19 7.45 6.70
N TRP A 87 14.08 7.69 8.01
CA TRP A 87 14.20 6.67 9.06
C TRP A 87 12.85 6.03 9.44
N ILE A 88 11.75 6.78 9.34
CA ILE A 88 10.38 6.28 9.57
C ILE A 88 10.05 5.07 8.69
N LYS A 89 10.59 5.02 7.47
CA LYS A 89 10.42 3.85 6.60
C LYS A 89 10.90 2.56 7.27
N TRP A 90 12.01 2.60 8.00
CA TRP A 90 12.59 1.45 8.70
C TRP A 90 11.79 1.12 9.96
N LEU A 91 11.29 2.14 10.67
CA LEU A 91 10.39 1.96 11.81
C LEU A 91 9.12 1.20 11.41
N ILE A 92 8.61 1.39 10.20
CA ILE A 92 7.42 0.70 9.69
C ILE A 92 7.82 -0.66 9.09
N TRP A 93 8.87 -0.71 8.27
CA TRP A 93 9.27 -1.92 7.55
C TRP A 93 9.84 -3.02 8.44
N VAL A 94 10.65 -2.68 9.45
CA VAL A 94 11.32 -3.69 10.29
C VAL A 94 10.32 -4.50 11.12
N PRO A 95 9.38 -3.87 11.86
CA PRO A 95 8.33 -4.62 12.55
C PRO A 95 7.43 -5.37 11.57
N TRP A 96 7.09 -4.76 10.42
CA TRP A 96 6.24 -5.39 9.41
C TRP A 96 6.85 -6.68 8.86
N MET A 97 8.11 -6.64 8.46
CA MET A 97 8.84 -7.83 7.99
C MET A 97 9.03 -8.84 9.12
N GLY A 98 9.27 -8.39 10.34
CA GLY A 98 9.36 -9.25 11.52
C GLY A 98 8.06 -10.01 11.79
N VAL A 99 6.90 -9.37 11.63
CA VAL A 99 5.59 -10.02 11.78
C VAL A 99 5.37 -11.07 10.69
N ILE A 100 5.70 -10.76 9.44
CA ILE A 100 5.57 -11.72 8.33
C ILE A 100 6.48 -12.94 8.55
N THR A 101 7.76 -12.73 8.88
CA THR A 101 8.69 -13.85 9.11
C THR A 101 8.28 -14.68 10.31
N TRP A 102 7.83 -14.05 11.40
CA TRP A 102 7.30 -14.73 12.57
C TRP A 102 6.09 -15.60 12.24
N LEU A 103 5.11 -15.07 11.49
CA LEU A 103 3.92 -15.83 11.08
C LEU A 103 4.27 -17.00 10.16
N LEU A 104 5.22 -16.83 9.23
CA LEU A 104 5.69 -17.91 8.35
C LEU A 104 6.40 -19.03 9.14
N LEU A 105 7.12 -18.70 10.21
CA LEU A 105 7.75 -19.70 11.08
C LEU A 105 6.72 -20.48 11.91
N LEU A 106 5.63 -19.84 12.32
CA LEU A 106 4.58 -20.46 13.14
C LEU A 106 3.62 -21.34 12.33
N PHE A 107 3.13 -20.83 11.20
CA PHE A 107 2.08 -21.48 10.40
C PHE A 107 2.63 -22.22 9.17
N GLY A 108 3.92 -22.08 8.89
CA GLY A 108 4.57 -22.64 7.70
C GLY A 108 4.34 -21.81 6.44
N PHE A 109 4.93 -22.26 5.33
CA PHE A 109 4.75 -21.59 4.05
C PHE A 109 3.38 -21.92 3.46
N PRO A 110 2.60 -20.90 3.05
CA PRO A 110 1.31 -21.13 2.41
C PRO A 110 1.47 -21.84 1.07
N HIS A 111 0.66 -22.88 0.83
CA HIS A 111 0.76 -23.74 -0.37
C HIS A 111 -0.37 -23.50 -1.39
N LYS A 112 -1.40 -22.75 -1.03
CA LYS A 112 -2.54 -22.46 -1.91
C LYS A 112 -2.46 -21.04 -2.44
N LEU A 113 -2.56 -20.84 -3.75
CA LEU A 113 -2.53 -19.50 -4.35
C LEU A 113 -3.95 -19.00 -4.62
N ALA A 114 -4.34 -17.91 -3.98
CA ALA A 114 -5.61 -17.23 -4.23
C ALA A 114 -5.36 -15.73 -4.45
N PHE A 115 -5.22 -15.35 -5.72
CA PHE A 115 -4.94 -13.96 -6.09
C PHE A 115 -6.07 -13.00 -5.66
N THR A 116 -7.33 -13.44 -5.80
CA THR A 116 -8.54 -12.66 -5.49
C THR A 116 -9.04 -12.86 -4.06
N TYR A 117 -8.18 -13.27 -3.13
CA TYR A 117 -8.51 -13.48 -1.73
C TYR A 117 -9.12 -12.20 -1.11
N PHE A 118 -10.33 -12.30 -0.53
CA PHE A 118 -11.16 -11.19 -0.01
C PHE A 118 -11.72 -10.17 -1.02
N THR A 119 -11.51 -10.36 -2.33
CA THR A 119 -12.14 -9.49 -3.35
C THR A 119 -13.38 -10.16 -3.93
N THR A 120 -14.55 -9.53 -3.80
CA THR A 120 -15.77 -9.96 -4.50
C THR A 120 -15.67 -9.49 -5.96
N HIS A 121 -15.64 -10.43 -6.91
CA HIS A 121 -15.43 -10.20 -8.36
C HIS A 121 -14.13 -9.46 -8.77
N GLY A 122 -13.10 -9.44 -7.90
CA GLY A 122 -11.83 -8.76 -8.18
C GLY A 122 -11.82 -7.25 -7.91
N ILE A 123 -12.92 -6.70 -7.37
CA ILE A 123 -13.05 -5.29 -6.98
C ILE A 123 -12.94 -5.22 -5.45
N SER A 124 -11.97 -4.43 -4.94
CA SER A 124 -11.75 -4.30 -3.49
C SER A 124 -12.91 -3.57 -2.79
N VAL A 125 -13.44 -2.50 -3.39
CA VAL A 125 -14.57 -1.72 -2.84
C VAL A 125 -15.88 -2.13 -3.54
N ALA A 126 -16.32 -3.36 -3.29
CA ALA A 126 -17.61 -3.87 -3.76
C ALA A 126 -18.67 -3.89 -2.66
N GLU A 127 -18.26 -3.90 -1.39
CA GLU A 127 -19.17 -4.00 -0.24
C GLU A 127 -19.19 -2.71 0.60
N PRO A 128 -20.31 -2.40 1.29
CA PRO A 128 -20.41 -1.23 2.17
C PRO A 128 -19.30 -1.13 3.23
N GLY A 129 -18.85 -2.28 3.76
CA GLY A 129 -17.73 -2.33 4.72
C GLY A 129 -16.39 -1.88 4.14
N ALA A 130 -16.16 -2.10 2.84
CA ALA A 130 -14.94 -1.68 2.16
C ALA A 130 -14.82 -0.16 2.06
N TYR A 131 -15.94 0.57 1.97
CA TYR A 131 -15.95 2.03 1.99
C TYR A 131 -15.49 2.60 3.34
N ILE A 132 -15.83 1.94 4.45
CA ILE A 132 -15.39 2.35 5.79
C ILE A 132 -13.86 2.28 5.87
N ILE A 133 -13.27 1.17 5.42
CA ILE A 133 -11.81 1.00 5.38
C ILE A 133 -11.19 2.04 4.44
N TYR A 134 -11.77 2.24 3.25
CA TYR A 134 -11.28 3.20 2.27
C TYR A 134 -11.24 4.64 2.80
N TYR A 135 -12.36 5.15 3.32
CA TYR A 135 -12.42 6.50 3.89
C TYR A 135 -11.62 6.62 5.19
N GLY A 136 -11.50 5.53 5.97
CA GLY A 136 -10.62 5.46 7.13
C GLY A 136 -9.15 5.68 6.74
N VAL A 137 -8.66 4.98 5.72
CA VAL A 137 -7.28 5.16 5.24
C VAL A 137 -7.08 6.55 4.61
N LEU A 138 -8.03 7.04 3.81
CA LEU A 138 -7.96 8.39 3.25
C LEU A 138 -7.88 9.46 4.34
N SER A 139 -8.75 9.41 5.34
CA SER A 139 -8.77 10.38 6.43
C SER A 139 -7.48 10.34 7.26
N LEU A 140 -6.91 9.16 7.51
CA LEU A 140 -5.62 9.00 8.17
C LEU A 140 -4.49 9.65 7.34
N CYS A 141 -4.43 9.38 6.04
CA CYS A 141 -3.39 9.97 5.19
C CYS A 141 -3.53 11.50 5.08
N VAL A 142 -4.76 12.02 5.00
CA VAL A 142 -5.06 13.45 4.95
C VAL A 142 -4.68 14.14 6.27
N THR A 143 -5.10 13.59 7.41
CA THR A 143 -4.76 14.15 8.73
C THR A 143 -3.26 14.22 8.93
N LEU A 144 -2.52 13.14 8.63
CA LEU A 144 -1.06 13.13 8.69
C LEU A 144 -0.43 14.21 7.79
N ALA A 145 -0.95 14.44 6.58
CA ALA A 145 -0.47 15.48 5.69
C ALA A 145 -0.72 16.90 6.24
N PHE A 146 -1.85 17.12 6.92
CA PHE A 146 -2.17 18.40 7.54
C PHE A 146 -1.49 18.64 8.89
N THR A 147 -1.10 17.59 9.63
CA THR A 147 -0.43 17.74 10.94
C THR A 147 1.10 17.77 10.87
N ALA A 148 1.73 17.22 9.83
CA ALA A 148 3.20 17.27 9.62
C ALA A 148 3.70 18.58 8.97
#